data_AF-A0A1G7KTA4-F1
#
_entry.id   AF-A0A1G7KTA4-F1
#
_cell.length_a   1.000
_cell.length_b   1.000
_cell.length_c   1.000
_cell.angle_alpha   90.00
_cell.angle_beta   90.00
_cell.angle_gamma   90.00
#
_symmetry.space_group_name_H-M   'P 1'
#
loop_
_entity.id
_entity.type
_entity.pdbx_description
1 polymer ?
#
loop_
_entity_poly.entity_id
_entity_poly.type
_entity_poly.pdbx_seq_one_letter_code
_entity_poly.pdbx_strand_id
1 'polypeptide(L)'
;MKIVDQRYLDSDNRYSTQPCLLSILELDPVEPEQTAQAQERLYAALPGLRRLRGLVGKRADAESVPALVELVQQTAIELRRLALNEVTVGFVGVVPRMPGRYRLVLPYNAQAAAAPALAMATQLVSAMLAGRSFNVKAGLARLRALADRRSKPRYLMQTARTILMSVIPKRTFSMPSIFTAL
;
A
#
# COMPACT_ATOMS: atom_id res chain seq x y z
N MET A 1 -19.45 3.86 -9.77
CA MET A 1 -18.01 3.79 -9.40
C MET A 1 -17.33 2.55 -9.96
N LYS A 2 -16.22 2.70 -10.70
CA LYS A 2 -15.45 1.60 -11.33
C LYS A 2 -13.97 1.96 -11.50
N ILE A 3 -13.07 0.98 -11.48
CA ILE A 3 -11.66 1.18 -11.86
C ILE A 3 -11.56 1.04 -13.38
N VAL A 4 -11.07 2.08 -14.06
CA VAL A 4 -11.01 2.13 -15.54
C VAL A 4 -9.61 1.92 -16.10
N ASP A 5 -8.58 2.11 -15.28
CA ASP A 5 -7.19 1.84 -15.63
C ASP A 5 -6.45 1.42 -14.35
N GLN A 6 -5.53 0.48 -14.49
CA GLN A 6 -4.75 -0.03 -13.38
C GLN A 6 -3.41 -0.56 -13.88
N ARG A 7 -2.33 -0.08 -13.28
CA ARG A 7 -0.97 -0.55 -13.59
C ARG A 7 -0.07 -0.56 -12.36
N TYR A 8 0.91 -1.43 -12.40
CA TYR A 8 1.99 -1.47 -11.43
C TYR A 8 3.10 -0.53 -11.87
N LEU A 9 3.60 0.26 -10.93
CA LEU A 9 4.78 1.10 -11.08
C LEU A 9 5.91 0.46 -10.28
N ASP A 10 7.10 0.44 -10.86
CA ASP A 10 8.31 0.00 -10.17
C ASP A 10 8.71 0.96 -9.04
N SER A 11 9.69 0.56 -8.24
CA SER A 11 10.29 1.43 -7.22
C SER A 11 10.92 2.69 -7.82
N ASP A 12 11.20 3.68 -6.97
CA ASP A 12 11.78 4.97 -7.37
C ASP A 12 10.94 5.71 -8.43
N ASN A 13 9.63 5.65 -8.28
CA ASN A 13 8.68 6.36 -9.13
C ASN A 13 8.37 7.76 -8.58
N ARG A 14 7.72 8.59 -9.41
CA ARG A 14 7.31 9.97 -9.05
C ARG A 14 6.50 10.08 -7.74
N TYR A 15 5.91 9.00 -7.24
CA TYR A 15 5.05 9.00 -6.05
C TYR A 15 5.72 8.41 -4.81
N SER A 16 6.64 7.46 -4.97
CA SER A 16 7.28 6.75 -3.87
C SER A 16 8.57 6.07 -4.32
N THR A 17 9.49 5.90 -3.37
CA THR A 17 10.64 5.01 -3.53
C THR A 17 10.24 3.53 -3.51
N GLN A 18 9.01 3.20 -3.10
CA GLN A 18 8.44 1.85 -3.14
C GLN A 18 7.66 1.60 -4.44
N PRO A 19 7.50 0.33 -4.86
CA PRO A 19 6.61 0.00 -5.96
C PRO A 19 5.16 0.35 -5.61
N CYS A 20 4.41 0.85 -6.59
CA CYS A 20 3.08 1.42 -6.40
C CYS A 20 2.05 0.78 -7.33
N LEU A 21 0.83 0.59 -6.85
CA LEU A 21 -0.33 0.39 -7.70
C LEU A 21 -0.89 1.77 -8.04
N LEU A 22 -0.90 2.13 -9.32
CA LEU A 22 -1.62 3.29 -9.82
C LEU A 22 -2.93 2.81 -10.42
N SER A 23 -4.04 3.41 -9.99
CA SER A 23 -5.37 3.14 -10.55
C SER A 23 -6.11 4.44 -10.85
N ILE A 24 -6.95 4.40 -11.87
CA ILE A 24 -7.91 5.46 -12.17
C ILE A 24 -9.30 4.96 -11.78
N LEU A 25 -9.91 5.67 -10.84
CA LEU A 25 -11.27 5.45 -10.38
C LEU A 25 -12.21 6.42 -11.10
N GLU A 26 -13.19 5.90 -11.81
CA GLU A 26 -14.31 6.68 -12.33
C GLU A 26 -15.45 6.64 -11.32
N LEU A 27 -15.96 7.83 -10.97
CA LEU A 27 -17.00 8.02 -9.97
C LEU A 27 -18.11 8.88 -10.56
N ASP A 28 -19.31 8.33 -10.55
CA ASP A 28 -20.54 9.05 -10.84
C ASP A 28 -20.81 10.08 -9.73
N PRO A 29 -21.51 11.19 -10.00
CA PRO A 29 -21.88 12.15 -8.96
C PRO A 29 -22.62 11.46 -7.81
N VAL A 30 -22.20 11.76 -6.57
CA VAL A 30 -22.79 11.23 -5.34
C VAL A 30 -23.06 12.39 -4.41
N GLU A 31 -24.26 12.42 -3.82
CA GLU A 31 -24.62 13.47 -2.88
C GLU A 31 -23.78 13.40 -1.60
N PRO A 32 -23.46 14.55 -0.97
CA PRO A 32 -22.70 14.58 0.28
C PRO A 32 -23.33 13.73 1.39
N GLU A 33 -24.66 13.74 1.49
CA GLU A 33 -25.39 12.95 2.48
C GLU A 33 -25.20 11.44 2.28
N GLN A 34 -25.29 10.96 1.02
CA GLN A 34 -25.06 9.55 0.70
C GLN A 34 -23.64 9.13 1.05
N THR A 35 -22.66 10.01 0.83
CA THR A 35 -21.27 9.80 1.21
C THR A 35 -21.12 9.68 2.73
N ALA A 36 -21.75 10.57 3.49
CA ALA A 36 -21.73 10.52 4.96
C ALA A 36 -22.36 9.24 5.52
N GLN A 37 -23.53 8.84 4.99
CA GLN A 37 -24.18 7.60 5.39
C GLN A 37 -23.33 6.37 5.07
N ALA A 38 -22.70 6.32 3.89
CA ALA A 38 -21.79 5.23 3.52
C ALA A 38 -20.56 5.18 4.44
N GLN A 39 -20.02 6.34 4.82
CA GLN A 39 -18.91 6.43 5.76
C GLN A 39 -19.27 5.84 7.12
N GLU A 40 -20.45 6.17 7.68
CA GLU A 40 -20.88 5.61 8.96
C GLU A 40 -21.05 4.09 8.90
N ARG A 41 -21.65 3.57 7.82
CA ARG A 41 -21.77 2.11 7.60
C ARG A 41 -20.39 1.44 7.48
N LEU A 42 -19.43 2.08 6.81
CA LEU A 42 -18.05 1.61 6.74
C LEU A 42 -17.36 1.62 8.09
N TYR A 43 -17.56 2.65 8.91
CA TYR A 43 -16.98 2.69 10.25
C TYR A 43 -17.55 1.62 11.18
N ALA A 44 -18.82 1.24 11.00
CA ALA A 44 -19.39 0.09 11.69
C ALA A 44 -18.76 -1.23 11.23
N ALA A 45 -18.54 -1.41 9.93
CA ALA A 45 -17.95 -2.63 9.37
C ALA A 45 -16.43 -2.76 9.57
N LEU A 46 -15.72 -1.62 9.57
CA LEU A 46 -14.27 -1.48 9.64
C LEU A 46 -13.89 -0.36 10.62
N PRO A 47 -13.99 -0.58 11.94
CA PRO A 47 -13.76 0.46 12.94
C PRO A 47 -12.34 1.03 12.93
N GLY A 48 -11.36 0.30 12.39
CA GLY A 48 -9.99 0.77 12.23
C GLY A 48 -9.84 1.96 11.27
N LEU A 49 -10.79 2.18 10.35
CA LEU A 49 -10.77 3.30 9.41
C LEU A 49 -10.72 4.66 10.10
N ARG A 50 -11.32 4.80 11.29
CA ARG A 50 -11.30 6.04 12.07
C ARG A 50 -9.88 6.52 12.39
N ARG A 51 -8.92 5.59 12.48
CA ARG A 51 -7.51 5.82 12.80
C ARG A 51 -6.64 6.09 11.57
N LEU A 52 -7.16 5.83 10.37
CA LEU A 52 -6.42 6.02 9.12
C LEU A 52 -6.66 7.39 8.48
N ARG A 53 -7.42 8.27 9.16
CA ARG A 53 -7.56 9.68 8.78
C ARG A 53 -6.18 10.32 8.80
N GLY A 54 -5.67 10.70 7.62
CA GLY A 54 -4.33 11.26 7.42
C GLY A 54 -3.33 10.36 6.69
N LEU A 55 -3.63 9.07 6.48
CA LEU A 55 -2.77 8.18 5.65
C LEU A 55 -3.04 8.30 4.15
N VAL A 56 -3.91 9.24 3.78
CA VAL A 56 -4.17 9.63 2.40
C VAL A 56 -3.51 10.98 2.17
N GLY A 57 -2.35 10.95 1.52
CA GLY A 57 -1.68 12.12 1.01
C GLY A 57 -2.48 12.77 -0.12
N LYS A 58 -2.51 14.09 -0.10
CA LYS A 58 -3.20 14.94 -1.07
C LYS A 58 -2.17 15.62 -1.98
N ARG A 59 -2.35 15.53 -3.31
CA ARG A 59 -1.56 16.33 -4.26
C ARG A 59 -2.14 17.74 -4.39
N ALA A 60 -1.44 18.65 -5.09
CA ALA A 60 -1.79 20.07 -5.24
C ALA A 60 -3.22 20.33 -5.79
N ASP A 61 -3.85 19.31 -6.36
CA ASP A 61 -5.18 19.30 -6.97
C ASP A 61 -6.22 18.50 -6.16
N ALA A 62 -5.90 18.13 -4.91
CA ALA A 62 -6.69 17.23 -4.10
C ALA A 62 -7.92 17.88 -3.43
N GLU A 63 -8.03 19.20 -3.41
CA GLU A 63 -9.24 19.88 -2.92
C GLU A 63 -10.47 19.54 -3.78
N SER A 64 -10.25 19.18 -5.06
CA SER A 64 -11.28 18.73 -5.98
C SER A 64 -11.56 17.22 -5.92
N VAL A 65 -10.94 16.49 -4.99
CA VAL A 65 -11.17 15.06 -4.80
C VAL A 65 -12.34 14.84 -3.84
N PRO A 66 -13.42 14.16 -4.26
CA PRO A 66 -14.54 13.84 -3.39
C PRO A 66 -14.12 12.96 -2.21
N ALA A 67 -14.72 13.20 -1.04
CA ALA A 67 -14.46 12.42 0.18
C ALA A 67 -14.66 10.90 -0.04
N LEU A 68 -15.57 10.51 -0.94
CA LEU A 68 -15.81 9.12 -1.30
C LEU A 68 -14.59 8.43 -1.94
N VAL A 69 -13.78 9.16 -2.72
CA VAL A 69 -12.55 8.64 -3.32
C VAL A 69 -11.49 8.40 -2.26
N GLU A 70 -11.35 9.33 -1.31
CA GLU A 70 -10.47 9.16 -0.16
C GLU A 70 -10.89 7.94 0.69
N LEU A 71 -12.19 7.78 0.89
CA LEU A 71 -12.78 6.67 1.63
C LEU A 71 -12.51 5.31 0.97
N VAL A 72 -12.52 5.23 -0.37
CA VAL A 72 -12.06 4.04 -1.11
C VAL A 72 -10.58 3.75 -0.81
N GLN A 73 -9.73 4.77 -0.85
CA GLN A 73 -8.30 4.59 -0.58
C GLN A 73 -8.04 4.15 0.87
N GLN A 74 -8.68 4.79 1.85
CA GLN A 74 -8.61 4.42 3.26
C GLN A 74 -9.07 2.98 3.47
N THR A 75 -10.17 2.59 2.81
CA THR A 75 -10.69 1.21 2.85
C THR A 75 -9.67 0.22 2.28
N ALA A 76 -9.01 0.53 1.16
CA ALA A 76 -7.97 -0.33 0.61
C ALA A 76 -6.75 -0.48 1.56
N ILE A 77 -6.36 0.59 2.25
CA ILE A 77 -5.29 0.55 3.25
C ILE A 77 -5.70 -0.29 4.46
N GLU A 78 -6.91 -0.11 4.99
CA GLU A 78 -7.41 -0.89 6.14
C GLU A 78 -7.53 -2.38 5.82
N LEU A 79 -8.03 -2.72 4.63
CA LEU A 79 -8.14 -4.12 4.20
C LEU A 79 -6.77 -4.80 4.13
N ARG A 80 -5.74 -4.09 3.65
CA ARG A 80 -4.35 -4.60 3.65
C ARG A 80 -3.76 -4.66 5.05
N ARG A 81 -4.08 -3.72 5.94
CA ARG A 81 -3.68 -3.79 7.36
C ARG A 81 -4.25 -5.06 8.01
N LEU A 82 -5.55 -5.31 7.82
CA LEU A 82 -6.24 -6.45 8.43
C LEU A 82 -5.86 -7.80 7.82
N ALA A 83 -5.56 -7.84 6.52
CA ALA A 83 -5.20 -9.08 5.84
C ALA A 83 -3.70 -9.39 5.97
N LEU A 84 -2.83 -8.38 5.90
CA LEU A 84 -1.39 -8.55 5.63
C LEU A 84 -0.48 -7.88 6.67
N ASN A 85 -1.06 -7.17 7.65
CA ASN A 85 -0.32 -6.27 8.53
C ASN A 85 0.49 -5.20 7.76
N GLU A 86 -0.03 -4.77 6.61
CA GLU A 86 0.61 -3.79 5.73
C GLU A 86 -0.11 -2.44 5.81
N VAL A 87 0.61 -1.38 6.18
CA VAL A 87 0.11 0.01 6.18
C VAL A 87 1.09 0.88 5.41
N THR A 88 0.58 1.62 4.43
CA THR A 88 1.35 2.54 3.58
C THR A 88 0.59 3.85 3.43
N VAL A 89 1.30 4.96 3.23
CA VAL A 89 0.68 6.23 2.84
C VAL A 89 0.39 6.20 1.35
N GLY A 90 -0.89 6.37 0.98
CA GLY A 90 -1.32 6.46 -0.41
C GLY A 90 -1.49 7.91 -0.87
N PHE A 91 -1.64 8.14 -2.16
CA PHE A 91 -1.89 9.47 -2.72
C PHE A 91 -3.14 9.49 -3.60
N VAL A 92 -3.96 10.52 -3.41
CA VAL A 92 -5.08 10.83 -4.31
C VAL A 92 -4.85 12.13 -5.07
N GLY A 93 -5.45 12.24 -6.26
CA GLY A 93 -5.47 13.47 -7.05
C GLY A 93 -6.44 13.34 -8.22
N VAL A 94 -6.67 14.44 -8.95
CA VAL A 94 -7.53 14.39 -10.14
C VAL A 94 -6.74 13.92 -11.36
N VAL A 95 -7.46 13.47 -12.37
CA VAL A 95 -6.87 13.23 -13.69
C VAL A 95 -7.11 14.47 -14.56
N PRO A 96 -6.07 15.16 -15.02
CA PRO A 96 -6.23 16.37 -15.83
C PRO A 96 -7.12 16.13 -17.04
N ARG A 97 -8.05 17.07 -17.31
CA ARG A 97 -8.97 17.02 -18.45
C ARG A 97 -9.92 15.81 -18.47
N MET A 98 -10.08 15.10 -17.36
CA MET A 98 -11.00 13.96 -17.23
C MET A 98 -11.89 14.12 -15.99
N PRO A 99 -12.98 14.90 -16.07
CA PRO A 99 -13.90 15.07 -14.93
C PRO A 99 -14.50 13.73 -14.51
N GLY A 100 -14.74 13.57 -13.21
CA GLY A 100 -15.24 12.32 -12.63
C GLY A 100 -14.20 11.19 -12.55
N ARG A 101 -12.94 11.45 -12.91
CA ARG A 101 -11.84 10.47 -12.82
C ARG A 101 -10.76 10.91 -11.85
N TYR A 102 -10.38 9.98 -10.99
CA TYR A 102 -9.48 10.22 -9.87
C TYR A 102 -8.35 9.21 -9.86
N ARG A 103 -7.14 9.69 -9.60
CA ARG A 103 -5.96 8.86 -9.46
C ARG A 103 -5.83 8.39 -8.02
N LEU A 104 -5.68 7.09 -7.85
CA LEU A 104 -5.33 6.43 -6.59
C LEU A 104 -3.93 5.84 -6.75
N VAL A 105 -3.02 6.17 -5.85
CA VAL A 105 -1.67 5.60 -5.82
C VAL A 105 -1.43 4.94 -4.48
N LEU A 106 -1.17 3.65 -4.51
CA LEU A 106 -1.01 2.82 -3.31
C LEU A 106 0.35 2.11 -3.38
N PRO A 107 1.36 2.56 -2.61
CA PRO A 107 2.57 1.78 -2.39
C PRO A 107 2.22 0.40 -1.83
N TYR A 108 2.98 -0.64 -2.17
CA TYR A 108 2.73 -1.99 -1.69
C TYR A 108 4.00 -2.78 -1.36
N ASN A 109 3.89 -3.70 -0.41
CA ASN A 109 4.92 -4.72 -0.15
C ASN A 109 4.53 -6.10 -0.71
N ALA A 110 3.22 -6.36 -0.82
CA ALA A 110 2.63 -7.56 -1.39
C ALA A 110 1.86 -7.26 -2.70
N GLN A 111 2.56 -7.32 -3.84
CA GLN A 111 1.99 -7.04 -5.17
C GLN A 111 0.70 -7.84 -5.47
N ALA A 112 0.67 -9.11 -5.04
CA ALA A 112 -0.44 -10.03 -5.25
C ALA A 112 -1.77 -9.55 -4.64
N ALA A 113 -1.69 -8.74 -3.58
CA ALA A 113 -2.85 -8.30 -2.82
C ALA A 113 -3.19 -6.82 -3.04
N ALA A 114 -2.30 -6.03 -3.67
CA ALA A 114 -2.53 -4.61 -3.90
C ALA A 114 -3.79 -4.34 -4.74
N ALA A 115 -3.86 -4.90 -5.95
CA ALA A 115 -5.01 -4.72 -6.84
C ALA A 115 -6.29 -5.38 -6.29
N PRO A 116 -6.25 -6.62 -5.77
CA PRO A 116 -7.42 -7.25 -5.14
C PRO A 116 -7.97 -6.47 -3.93
N ALA A 117 -7.10 -5.87 -3.11
CA ALA A 117 -7.55 -5.07 -1.97
C ALA A 117 -8.24 -3.79 -2.43
N LEU A 118 -7.71 -3.10 -3.45
CA LEU A 118 -8.36 -1.92 -4.01
C LEU A 118 -9.70 -2.28 -4.67
N ALA A 119 -9.77 -3.37 -5.44
CA ALA A 119 -11.02 -3.84 -6.04
C ALA A 119 -12.08 -4.18 -4.97
N MET A 120 -11.68 -4.89 -3.91
CA MET A 120 -12.56 -5.18 -2.77
C MET A 120 -13.01 -3.90 -2.06
N ALA A 121 -12.12 -2.92 -1.89
CA ALA A 121 -12.48 -1.63 -1.31
C ALA A 121 -13.53 -0.90 -2.15
N THR A 122 -13.35 -0.84 -3.47
CA THR A 122 -14.34 -0.26 -4.39
C THR A 122 -15.69 -0.96 -4.26
N GLN A 123 -15.72 -2.30 -4.26
CA GLN A 123 -16.96 -3.07 -4.11
C GLN A 123 -17.63 -2.85 -2.75
N LEU A 124 -16.85 -2.83 -1.67
CA LEU A 124 -17.35 -2.58 -0.32
C LEU A 124 -17.96 -1.19 -0.20
N VAL A 125 -17.26 -0.15 -0.63
CA VAL A 125 -17.77 1.24 -0.61
C VAL A 125 -19.03 1.36 -1.47
N SER A 126 -19.05 0.75 -2.67
CA SER A 126 -20.26 0.72 -3.50
C SER A 126 -21.44 0.00 -2.85
N ALA A 127 -21.20 -1.08 -2.09
CA ALA A 127 -22.26 -1.74 -1.33
C ALA A 127 -22.79 -0.82 -0.22
N MET A 128 -21.91 -0.11 0.50
CA MET A 128 -22.30 0.80 1.58
C MET A 128 -23.08 2.02 1.08
N LEU A 129 -22.73 2.56 -0.10
CA LEU A 129 -23.52 3.60 -0.78
C LEU A 129 -24.92 3.10 -1.12
N ALA A 130 -25.03 1.87 -1.62
CA ALA A 130 -26.31 1.27 -1.98
C ALA A 130 -27.08 0.71 -0.77
N GLY A 131 -26.60 0.91 0.46
CA GLY A 131 -27.23 0.37 1.68
C GLY A 131 -27.22 -1.16 1.75
N ARG A 132 -26.33 -1.84 1.01
CA ARG A 132 -26.22 -3.30 0.96
C ARG A 132 -25.18 -3.83 1.94
N SER A 133 -25.39 -5.06 2.42
CA SER A 133 -24.40 -5.78 3.22
C SER A 133 -23.22 -6.25 2.35
N PHE A 134 -22.07 -6.46 2.99
CA PHE A 134 -20.87 -6.97 2.34
C PHE A 134 -20.14 -7.94 3.26
N ASN A 135 -19.76 -9.12 2.75
CA ASN A 135 -19.06 -10.13 3.54
C ASN A 135 -17.55 -9.82 3.65
N VAL A 136 -17.22 -8.92 4.57
CA VAL A 136 -15.83 -8.50 4.84
C VAL A 136 -14.94 -9.68 5.24
N LYS A 137 -15.46 -10.61 6.08
CA LYS A 137 -14.72 -11.78 6.56
C LYS A 137 -14.25 -12.67 5.40
N ALA A 138 -15.14 -12.98 4.46
CA ALA A 138 -14.79 -13.78 3.29
C ALA A 138 -13.79 -13.05 2.38
N GLY A 139 -13.95 -11.74 2.20
CA GLY A 139 -13.00 -10.93 1.44
C GLY A 139 -11.60 -10.92 2.06
N LEU A 140 -11.48 -10.73 3.38
CA LEU A 140 -10.21 -10.78 4.09
C LEU A 140 -9.54 -12.16 4.00
N ALA A 141 -10.31 -13.25 4.08
CA ALA A 141 -9.77 -14.60 3.90
C ALA A 141 -9.16 -14.79 2.51
N ARG A 142 -9.81 -14.26 1.46
CA ARG A 142 -9.26 -14.27 0.09
C ARG A 142 -7.99 -13.45 -0.03
N LEU A 143 -7.94 -12.26 0.57
CA LEU A 143 -6.73 -11.42 0.54
C LEU A 143 -5.54 -12.10 1.24
N ARG A 144 -5.78 -12.76 2.38
CA ARG A 144 -4.75 -13.56 3.08
C ARG A 144 -4.24 -14.69 2.20
N ALA A 145 -5.14 -15.47 1.61
CA ALA A 145 -4.76 -16.57 0.72
C ALA A 145 -3.94 -16.10 -0.50
N LEU A 146 -4.21 -14.90 -1.03
CA LEU A 146 -3.44 -14.32 -2.13
C LEU A 146 -2.03 -13.91 -1.73
N ALA A 147 -1.83 -13.45 -0.49
CA ALA A 147 -0.52 -13.11 0.03
C ALA A 147 0.29 -14.34 0.43
N ASP A 148 -0.36 -15.33 1.06
CA ASP A 148 0.29 -16.55 1.54
C ASP A 148 0.88 -17.38 0.39
N ARG A 149 0.24 -17.37 -0.78
CA ARG A 149 0.73 -18.02 -2.01
C ARG A 149 2.15 -17.61 -2.43
N ARG A 150 2.72 -16.55 -1.85
CA ARG A 150 4.07 -16.06 -2.16
C ARG A 150 4.96 -15.77 -0.97
N SER A 151 4.66 -16.29 0.24
CA SER A 151 5.67 -16.30 1.31
C SER A 151 6.77 -17.34 1.00
N LYS A 152 7.53 -17.13 -0.09
CA LYS A 152 8.92 -17.57 -0.13
C LYS A 152 9.65 -16.66 0.87
N PRO A 153 10.46 -17.22 1.78
CA PRO A 153 11.09 -16.44 2.84
C PRO A 153 11.89 -15.31 2.20
N ARG A 154 11.49 -14.07 2.48
CA ARG A 154 12.39 -12.92 2.30
C ARG A 154 13.53 -13.16 3.29
N TYR A 155 14.69 -13.55 2.77
CA TYR A 155 15.90 -13.76 3.55
C TYR A 155 16.08 -12.61 4.53
N LEU A 156 16.03 -12.96 5.81
CA LEU A 156 16.42 -12.11 6.92
C LEU A 156 17.96 -12.01 6.86
N MET A 157 18.48 -11.12 6.02
CA MET A 157 19.90 -10.81 5.97
C MET A 157 20.10 -9.30 5.97
N GLN A 158 19.97 -8.70 7.15
CA GLN A 158 20.59 -7.41 7.43
C GLN A 158 20.93 -7.28 8.93
N THR A 159 21.65 -8.26 9.47
CA THR A 159 22.28 -8.13 10.80
C THR A 159 23.61 -8.88 10.94
N ALA A 160 24.39 -8.98 9.87
CA ALA A 160 25.71 -9.64 9.94
C ALA A 160 26.80 -8.98 9.08
N ARG A 161 26.70 -7.68 8.79
CA ARG A 161 27.78 -6.96 8.06
C ARG A 161 28.56 -5.94 8.88
N THR A 162 28.22 -5.73 10.15
CA THR A 162 28.89 -4.73 11.01
C THR A 162 29.74 -5.36 12.13
N ILE A 163 29.60 -6.66 12.42
CA ILE A 163 30.32 -7.29 13.55
C ILE A 163 31.53 -8.13 13.10
N LEU A 164 31.68 -8.46 11.82
CA LEU A 164 32.82 -9.27 11.32
C LEU A 164 33.99 -8.45 10.73
N MET A 165 34.03 -7.14 10.96
CA MET A 165 35.18 -6.29 10.59
C MET A 165 36.00 -5.85 11.82
N SER A 166 35.65 -6.27 13.04
CA SER A 166 36.28 -5.80 14.28
C SER A 166 37.34 -6.74 14.88
N VAL A 167 37.66 -7.89 14.27
CA VAL A 167 38.63 -8.84 14.87
C VAL A 167 39.55 -9.48 13.84
N ILE A 168 40.39 -8.67 13.18
CA ILE A 168 41.68 -9.16 12.64
C ILE A 168 42.75 -8.13 12.99
N PRO A 169 43.58 -8.36 14.03
CA PRO A 169 44.74 -7.52 14.26
C PRO A 169 45.79 -7.79 13.17
N LYS A 170 46.20 -6.74 12.45
CA LYS A 170 47.39 -6.77 11.60
C LYS A 170 48.63 -6.94 12.49
N ARG A 171 49.04 -8.18 12.75
CA ARG A 171 50.38 -8.46 13.28
C ARG A 171 51.36 -8.38 12.11
N THR A 172 52.12 -7.29 12.07
CA THR A 172 53.37 -7.18 11.32
C THR A 172 54.39 -8.15 11.92
N PHE A 173 54.53 -9.33 11.33
CA PHE A 173 55.70 -10.18 11.53
C PHE A 173 56.76 -9.74 10.51
N SER A 174 57.70 -8.91 10.97
CA SER A 174 59.02 -8.77 10.35
C SER A 174 59.89 -9.87 10.94
N MET A 175 60.45 -10.75 10.10
CA MET A 175 61.45 -11.72 10.52
C MET A 175 62.84 -11.33 9.97
N PRO A 176 63.90 -11.60 10.74
CA PRO A 176 65.24 -11.09 10.50
C PRO A 176 65.98 -11.85 9.41
N SER A 177 66.76 -11.12 8.63
CA SER A 177 67.72 -11.64 7.67
C SER A 177 68.95 -12.22 8.38
N ILE A 178 69.18 -13.53 8.25
CA ILE A 178 70.45 -14.21 8.62
C ILE A 178 70.81 -15.26 7.53
N PHE A 179 71.82 -14.89 6.73
CA PHE A 179 72.99 -15.65 6.23
C PHE A 179 72.92 -16.91 5.29
N THR A 180 73.66 -16.75 4.16
CA THR A 180 74.58 -17.68 3.42
C THR A 180 74.10 -18.95 2.70
N ALA A 181 74.43 -19.08 1.41
CA ALA A 181 75.58 -19.88 0.90
C ALA A 181 75.47 -20.16 -0.62
N LEU A 182 76.43 -19.66 -1.42
CA LEU A 182 77.26 -20.38 -2.41
C LEU A 182 78.14 -19.39 -3.19
#